data_AF-A0A3M1LQ13-F1
#
_entry.id   AF-A0A3M1LQ13-F1
#
_cell.length_a   1.000
_cell.length_b   1.000
_cell.length_c   1.000
_cell.angle_alpha   90.00
_cell.angle_beta   90.00
_cell.angle_gamma   90.00
#
_symmetry.space_group_name_H-M   'P 1'
#
loop_
_entity.id
_entity.type
_entity.pdbx_description
1 polymer ?
#
loop_
_entity_poly.entity_id
_entity_poly.type
_entity_poly.pdbx_seq_one_letter_code
_entity_poly.pdbx_strand_id
1 'polypeptide(L)' 'RWLGFERDEVRAWYLAAGLTDVVVDCAEGDCCTTAPNGEALALRIFVAYGLKP' A
#
# COMPACT_ATOMS: atom_id res chain seq x y z
N ARG A 1 0.87 1.88 17.29
CA ARG A 1 1.54 1.05 16.26
C ARG A 1 0.90 1.40 14.92
N TRP A 2 1.66 1.95 13.98
CA TRP A 2 1.15 2.24 12.64
C TRP A 2 1.02 0.92 11.85
N LEU A 3 -0.17 0.64 11.30
CA LEU A 3 -0.50 -0.56 10.51
C LEU A 3 -0.41 -0.35 8.99
N GLY A 4 0.22 0.73 8.52
CA GLY A 4 0.17 1.16 7.13
C GLY A 4 -1.03 2.05 6.82
N PHE A 5 -1.39 2.13 5.54
CA PHE A 5 -2.51 2.94 5.05
C PHE A 5 -3.68 2.05 4.62
N GLU A 6 -4.90 2.53 4.83
CA GLU A 6 -6.09 1.90 4.27
C GLU A 6 -6.15 2.12 2.75
N ARG A 7 -6.44 1.07 1.99
CA ARG A 7 -6.34 1.11 0.51
C ARG A 7 -7.34 2.09 -0.09
N ASP A 8 -8.53 2.16 0.50
CA ASP A 8 -9.58 3.08 0.08
C ASP A 8 -9.21 4.54 0.37
N GLU A 9 -8.49 4.81 1.46
CA GLU A 9 -7.99 6.16 1.75
C GLU A 9 -6.91 6.58 0.75
N VAL A 10 -5.96 5.70 0.43
CA VAL A 10 -4.94 5.97 -0.58
C VAL A 10 -5.58 6.25 -1.94
N ARG A 11 -6.60 5.46 -2.31
CA ARG A 11 -7.36 5.69 -3.54
C ARG A 11 -8.03 7.06 -3.55
N ALA A 12 -8.68 7.44 -2.46
CA ALA A 12 -9.33 8.74 -2.32
C ALA A 12 -8.33 9.90 -2.46
N TRP A 13 -7.12 9.77 -1.90
CA TRP A 13 -6.08 10.79 -2.04
C TRP A 13 -5.62 10.99 -3.48
N TYR A 14 -5.47 9.90 -4.25
CA TYR A 14 -5.05 9.99 -5.65
C TYR A 14 -6.13 10.64 -6.52
N LEU A 15 -7.41 10.28 -6.28
CA LEU A 15 -8.55 10.94 -6.94
C LEU A 15 -8.62 12.42 -6.59
N ALA A 16 -8.46 12.78 -5.30
CA ALA A 16 -8.43 14.17 -4.85
C ALA A 16 -7.25 14.97 -5.42
N ALA A 17 -6.15 14.30 -5.74
CA ALA A 17 -4.99 14.90 -6.43
C ALA A 17 -5.19 15.05 -7.95
N GLY A 18 -6.35 14.65 -8.48
CA GLY A 18 -6.72 14.81 -9.89
C GLY A 18 -6.23 13.69 -10.81
N LEU A 19 -5.80 12.54 -10.26
CA LEU A 19 -5.51 11.36 -11.07
C LEU A 19 -6.80 10.61 -11.40
N THR A 20 -6.85 9.99 -12.58
CA THR A 20 -7.93 9.10 -13.02
C THR A 20 -7.46 7.65 -13.03
N ASP A 21 -8.39 6.71 -13.22
CA ASP A 21 -8.08 5.27 -13.34
C ASP A 21 -7.18 4.73 -12.22
N VAL A 22 -7.43 5.19 -10.99
CA VAL A 22 -6.61 4.85 -9.83
C VAL A 22 -6.77 3.38 -9.49
N VAL A 23 -5.64 2.67 -9.49
CA VAL A 23 -5.47 1.27 -9.07
C VAL A 23 -4.64 1.26 -7.79
N VAL A 24 -5.09 0.51 -6.80
CA VAL A 24 -4.34 0.20 -5.58
C VAL A 24 -4.35 -1.31 -5.45
N ASP A 25 -3.18 -1.93 -5.58
CA ASP A 25 -3.06 -3.39 -5.57
C ASP A 25 -1.81 -3.86 -4.82
N CYS A 26 -1.82 -5.10 -4.36
CA CYS A 26 -0.68 -5.69 -3.69
C CYS A 26 0.44 -5.94 -4.71
N ALA A 27 1.68 -5.54 -4.35
CA ALA A 27 2.84 -6.05 -5.06
C ALA A 27 2.97 -7.52 -4.65
N GLU A 28 2.46 -8.42 -5.49
CA GLU A 28 2.34 -9.86 -5.22
C GLU A 28 3.56 -10.39 -4.45
N GLY A 29 3.33 -10.84 -3.20
CA GLY A 29 4.38 -11.29 -2.29
C GLY A 29 4.07 -10.95 -0.83
N ASP A 30 3.89 -11.97 0.00
CA ASP A 30 3.90 -11.81 1.46
C ASP A 30 5.36 -11.92 1.93
N CYS A 31 5.93 -10.82 2.42
CA CYS A 31 7.29 -10.83 2.95
C CYS A 31 7.25 -11.36 4.39
N CYS A 32 7.74 -12.59 4.57
CA CYS A 32 8.05 -13.14 5.88
C CYS A 32 9.38 -12.55 6.35
N THR A 33 9.32 -11.49 7.16
CA THR A 33 10.53 -10.89 7.74
C THR A 33 10.56 -11.11 9.25
N THR A 34 11.71 -10.82 9.86
CA THR A 34 11.91 -10.94 11.31
C THR A 34 12.38 -9.59 11.84
N ALA A 35 11.76 -9.12 12.92
CA ALA A 35 12.21 -7.93 13.62
C ALA A 35 13.61 -8.16 14.25
N PRO A 36 14.35 -7.08 14.60
CA PRO A 36 15.66 -7.21 15.25
C PRO A 36 15.67 -8.02 16.54
N ASN A 37 14.52 -8.15 17.21
CA ASN A 37 14.32 -8.95 18.43
C ASN A 37 13.99 -10.44 18.15
N GLY A 38 13.94 -10.87 16.89
CA GLY A 38 13.61 -12.24 16.50
C GLY A 38 12.12 -12.52 16.29
N GLU A 39 11.24 -11.53 16.41
CA GLU A 39 9.80 -11.69 16.20
C GLU A 39 9.44 -11.78 14.71
N ALA A 40 8.63 -12.76 14.31
CA ALA A 40 8.14 -12.89 12.94
C ALA A 40 7.14 -11.77 12.62
N LEU A 41 7.36 -11.09 11.50
CA LEU A 41 6.52 -10.01 11.01
C LEU A 41 5.97 -10.35 9.62
N ALA A 42 4.65 -10.18 9.47
CA ALA A 42 4.01 -10.21 8.16
C ALA A 42 3.97 -8.78 7.59
N LEU A 43 4.69 -8.54 6.50
CA LEU A 43 4.63 -7.30 5.75
C LEU A 43 3.90 -7.52 4.43
N ARG A 44 2.99 -6.60 4.10
CA ARG A 44 2.31 -6.56 2.81
C ARG A 44 2.60 -5.24 2.12
N ILE A 45 3.25 -5.32 0.97
CA ILE A 45 3.55 -4.17 0.13
C ILE A 45 2.41 -4.02 -0.87
N PHE A 46 1.94 -2.79 -1.05
CA PHE A 46 0.99 -2.45 -2.10
C PHE A 46 1.51 -1.26 -2.89
N VAL A 47 1.06 -1.15 -4.14
CA VAL A 47 1.36 -0.07 -5.05
C VAL A 47 0.06 0.64 -5.40
N ALA A 48 0.11 1.96 -5.45
CA ALA A 48 -0.97 2.81 -5.94
C ALA A 48 -0.47 3.60 -7.14
N TYR A 49 -1.24 3.63 -8.22
CA TYR A 49 -0.95 4.43 -9.41
C TYR A 49 -2.24 4.87 -10.09
N GLY A 50 -2.16 5.90 -10.93
CA GLY A 50 -3.27 6.42 -11.72
C GLY A 50 -2.74 7.25 -12.88
N LEU A 51 -3.62 7.65 -13.78
CA LEU A 51 -3.29 8.46 -14.94
C LEU A 51 -3.43 9.94 -14.62
N LYS A 52 -2.49 10.74 -15.12
CA LYS A 52 -2.57 12.20 -15.09
C LYS A 52 -2.77 12.70 -16.52
N PRO A 53 -3.79 13.52 -16.79
CA PRO A 53 -4.02 14.12 -18.11
C PRO A 53 -2.85 14.98 -18.60
#